data_AF-A0A7X5Q496-F1
#
_entry.id   AF-A0A7X5Q496-F1
#
_cell.length_a   1.000
_cell.length_b   1.000
_cell.length_c   1.000
_cell.angle_alpha   90.00
_cell.angle_beta   90.00
_cell.angle_gamma   90.00
#
_symmetry.space_group_name_H-M   'P 1'
#
loop_
_entity.id
_entity.type
_entity.pdbx_description
1 polymer ?
#
loop_
_entity_poly.entity_id
_entity_poly.type
_entity_poly.pdbx_seq_one_letter_code
_entity_poly.pdbx_strand_id
1 'polypeptide(L)'
;ISSLSFGTCVCSSAFCLLSAFTVMLYLIMYLWLLGADVRLRYKDPNRKRPYKIPGGYFGMWCVAGIGMLGSLFAIFVGFFPPVQLPFKLEFYVGFLGSGVILALILPQIIYGMRKPSWKRKAREHYNVK
;
A
#
# COMPACT_ATOMS: atom_id res chain seq x y z
N ILE A 1 8.79 34.42 22.63
CA ILE A 1 9.09 33.00 22.30
C ILE A 1 7.80 32.17 22.17
N SER A 2 6.71 32.57 22.83
CA SER A 2 5.43 31.83 22.86
C SER A 2 4.54 31.95 21.59
N SER A 3 4.80 32.90 20.69
CA SER A 3 3.99 33.11 19.46
C SER A 3 4.50 32.32 18.25
N LEU A 4 5.77 31.92 18.23
CA LEU A 4 6.37 31.10 17.15
C LEU A 4 6.13 29.59 17.32
N SER A 5 5.73 29.15 18.51
CA SER A 5 5.35 27.76 18.79
C SER A 5 3.97 27.38 18.24
N PHE A 6 3.10 28.36 17.94
CA PHE A 6 1.75 28.07 17.43
C PHE A 6 1.77 27.55 15.99
N GLY A 7 2.63 28.10 15.12
CA GLY A 7 2.77 27.66 13.73
C GLY A 7 3.50 26.33 13.57
N THR A 8 4.55 26.11 14.36
CA THR A 8 5.40 24.90 14.27
C THR A 8 4.71 23.65 14.79
N CYS A 9 3.84 23.79 15.80
CA CYS A 9 3.09 22.66 16.36
C CYS A 9 2.03 22.11 15.38
N VAL A 10 1.36 22.98 14.60
CA VAL A 10 0.38 22.57 13.58
C VAL A 10 1.07 21.91 12.38
N CYS A 11 2.19 22.47 11.91
CA CYS A 11 2.97 21.85 10.82
C CYS A 11 3.48 20.45 11.21
N SER A 12 3.98 20.29 12.44
CA SER A 12 4.48 19.00 12.92
C SER A 12 3.36 17.96 13.05
N SER A 13 2.20 18.34 13.59
CA SER A 13 1.06 17.43 13.77
C SER A 13 0.41 17.04 12.44
N ALA A 14 0.22 17.99 11.51
CA ALA A 14 -0.28 17.70 10.17
C ALA A 14 0.68 16.81 9.38
N PHE A 15 1.99 17.05 9.48
CA PHE A 15 3.01 16.21 8.85
C PHE A 15 2.98 14.77 9.40
N CYS A 16 2.90 14.59 10.71
CA CYS A 16 2.77 13.26 11.32
C CYS A 16 1.50 12.53 10.86
N LEU A 17 0.36 13.24 10.82
CA LEU A 17 -0.92 12.67 10.34
C LEU A 17 -0.83 12.24 8.87
N LEU A 18 -0.29 13.12 8.01
CA LEU A 18 -0.13 12.85 6.58
C LEU A 18 0.86 11.71 6.32
N SER A 19 1.96 11.66 7.07
CA SER A 19 2.94 10.59 6.98
C SER A 19 2.33 9.24 7.38
N ALA A 20 1.59 9.20 8.49
CA ALA A 20 0.87 7.99 8.91
C ALA A 20 -0.14 7.55 7.84
N PHE A 21 -0.88 8.49 7.26
CA PHE A 21 -1.79 8.23 6.13
C PHE A 21 -1.08 7.63 4.91
N THR A 22 0.03 8.21 4.47
CA THR A 22 0.82 7.71 3.34
C THR A 22 1.40 6.33 3.61
N VAL A 23 1.93 6.10 4.82
CA VAL A 23 2.46 4.79 5.23
C VAL A 23 1.36 3.73 5.21
N MET A 24 0.16 4.04 5.70
CA MET A 24 -0.97 3.10 5.63
C MET A 24 -1.31 2.68 4.21
N LEU A 25 -1.42 3.65 3.29
CA LEU A 25 -1.70 3.37 1.88
C LEU A 25 -0.60 2.50 1.26
N TYR A 26 0.66 2.81 1.57
CA TYR A 26 1.79 2.06 1.09
C TYR A 26 1.77 0.61 1.59
N LEU A 27 1.50 0.38 2.87
CA LEU A 27 1.45 -0.96 3.45
C LEU A 27 0.31 -1.80 2.87
N ILE A 28 -0.87 -1.20 2.65
CA ILE A 28 -1.98 -1.90 2.00
C ILE A 28 -1.63 -2.28 0.55
N MET A 29 -0.98 -1.37 -0.18
CA MET A 29 -0.47 -1.68 -1.51
C MET A 29 0.54 -2.83 -1.46
N TYR A 30 1.44 -2.85 -0.47
CA TYR A 30 2.39 -3.93 -0.26
C TYR A 30 1.71 -5.27 0.02
N LEU A 31 0.62 -5.29 0.81
CA LEU A 31 -0.16 -6.51 1.02
C LEU A 31 -0.72 -7.06 -0.30
N TRP A 32 -1.28 -6.20 -1.15
CA TRP A 32 -1.76 -6.61 -2.47
C TRP A 32 -0.63 -7.04 -3.40
N LEU A 33 0.51 -6.36 -3.37
CA LEU A 33 1.68 -6.68 -4.18
C LEU A 33 2.25 -8.05 -3.82
N LEU A 34 2.47 -8.31 -2.54
CA LEU A 34 2.99 -9.59 -2.05
C LEU A 34 2.01 -10.73 -2.35
N GLY A 35 0.71 -10.50 -2.13
CA GLY A 35 -0.32 -11.48 -2.50
C GLY A 35 -0.37 -11.76 -4.01
N ALA A 36 -0.19 -10.73 -4.83
CA ALA A 36 -0.15 -10.86 -6.29
C ALA A 36 1.09 -11.64 -6.76
N ASP A 37 2.26 -11.42 -6.15
CA ASP A 37 3.48 -12.14 -6.52
C ASP A 37 3.35 -13.64 -6.22
N VAL A 38 2.81 -13.98 -5.04
CA VAL A 38 2.51 -15.37 -4.66
C VAL A 38 1.55 -15.98 -5.69
N ARG A 39 0.43 -15.30 -5.98
CA ARG A 39 -0.56 -15.75 -6.97
C ARG A 39 0.04 -15.95 -8.35
N LEU A 40 0.90 -15.04 -8.82
CA LEU A 40 1.51 -15.12 -10.15
C LEU A 40 2.51 -16.27 -10.26
N ARG A 41 3.12 -16.69 -9.15
CA ARG A 41 4.01 -17.86 -9.11
C ARG A 41 3.26 -19.17 -9.34
N TYR A 42 2.01 -19.26 -8.90
CA TYR A 42 1.14 -20.41 -9.14
C TYR A 42 0.44 -20.34 -10.50
N LYS A 43 0.01 -19.14 -10.92
CA LYS A 43 -0.78 -18.98 -12.16
C LYS A 43 0.06 -19.19 -13.43
N ASP A 44 1.28 -18.64 -13.47
CA ASP A 44 2.16 -18.70 -14.65
C ASP A 44 3.60 -19.10 -14.26
N PRO A 45 3.82 -20.37 -13.87
CA PRO A 45 5.13 -20.85 -13.41
C PRO A 45 6.18 -20.88 -14.53
N ASN A 46 5.77 -21.16 -15.77
CA ASN A 46 6.67 -21.40 -16.91
C ASN A 46 7.15 -20.12 -17.62
N ARG A 47 6.73 -18.94 -17.18
CA ARG A 47 7.20 -17.67 -17.75
C ARG A 47 8.70 -17.50 -17.48
N LYS A 48 9.52 -17.22 -18.51
CA LYS A 48 10.94 -16.82 -18.34
C LYS A 48 11.00 -15.52 -17.51
N ARG A 49 11.47 -15.61 -16.27
CA ARG A 49 11.67 -14.49 -15.33
C ARG A 49 13.17 -14.21 -15.26
N PRO A 50 13.65 -12.98 -15.56
CA PRO A 50 15.06 -12.62 -15.46
C PRO A 50 15.62 -12.78 -14.04
N TYR A 51 14.75 -12.60 -13.04
CA TYR A 51 15.06 -12.77 -11.63
C TYR A 51 14.08 -13.76 -10.98
N LYS A 52 14.61 -14.63 -10.13
CA LYS A 52 13.84 -15.58 -9.33
C LYS A 52 14.36 -15.54 -7.91
N ILE A 53 13.45 -15.47 -6.95
CA ILE A 53 13.79 -15.62 -5.53
C ILE A 53 14.44 -17.00 -5.33
N PRO A 54 15.64 -17.06 -4.73
CA PRO A 54 16.31 -18.33 -4.42
C PRO A 54 15.45 -19.15 -3.44
N GLY A 55 15.50 -20.49 -3.55
CA GLY A 55 14.67 -21.37 -2.71
C GLY A 55 13.26 -21.66 -3.25
N GLY A 56 12.97 -21.31 -4.51
CA GLY A 56 11.76 -21.77 -5.22
C GLY A 56 10.45 -21.30 -4.58
N TYR A 57 9.52 -22.23 -4.34
CA TYR A 57 8.23 -21.94 -3.71
C TYR A 57 8.33 -21.70 -2.20
N PHE A 58 9.26 -22.39 -1.53
CA PHE A 58 9.47 -22.23 -0.09
C PHE A 58 10.05 -20.85 0.24
N GLY A 59 11.13 -20.46 -0.45
CA GLY A 59 11.72 -19.12 -0.28
C GLY A 59 10.75 -17.99 -0.61
N MET A 60 9.89 -18.21 -1.62
CA MET A 60 8.81 -17.29 -1.96
C MET A 60 7.81 -17.11 -0.81
N TRP A 61 7.33 -18.20 -0.22
CA TRP A 61 6.39 -18.16 0.90
C TRP A 61 6.99 -17.55 2.17
N CYS A 62 8.26 -17.83 2.45
CA CYS A 62 8.95 -17.22 3.59
C CYS A 62 9.04 -15.69 3.42
N VAL A 63 9.54 -15.21 2.29
CA VAL A 63 9.69 -13.76 2.05
C VAL A 63 8.34 -13.06 2.00
N ALA A 64 7.37 -13.62 1.26
CA ALA A 64 6.04 -13.05 1.16
C ALA A 64 5.32 -13.08 2.52
N GLY A 65 5.41 -14.18 3.26
CA GLY A 65 4.81 -14.34 4.58
C GLY A 65 5.38 -13.35 5.60
N ILE A 66 6.71 -13.22 5.68
CA ILE A 66 7.36 -12.26 6.59
C ILE A 66 6.98 -10.82 6.22
N GLY A 67 7.02 -10.48 4.92
CA GLY A 67 6.62 -9.15 4.47
C GLY A 67 5.14 -8.84 4.75
N MET A 68 4.26 -9.84 4.61
CA MET A 68 2.83 -9.71 4.84
C MET A 68 2.53 -9.54 6.33
N LEU A 69 3.16 -10.34 7.19
CA LEU A 69 3.05 -10.20 8.65
C LEU A 69 3.61 -8.87 9.15
N GLY A 70 4.78 -8.45 8.65
CA GLY A 70 5.37 -7.16 8.99
C GLY A 70 4.49 -5.98 8.59
N SER A 71 3.89 -6.05 7.39
CA SER A 71 2.98 -5.01 6.90
C SER A 71 1.68 -4.96 7.71
N LEU A 72 1.10 -6.12 8.05
CA LEU A 72 -0.08 -6.21 8.92
C LEU A 72 0.19 -5.63 10.31
N PHE A 73 1.35 -5.97 10.90
CA PHE A 73 1.77 -5.46 12.19
C PHE A 73 1.96 -3.94 12.15
N ALA A 74 2.62 -3.41 11.11
CA ALA A 74 2.82 -1.97 10.97
C ALA A 74 1.51 -1.21 10.76
N ILE A 75 0.54 -1.78 10.03
CA ILE A 75 -0.82 -1.22 9.92
C ILE A 75 -1.49 -1.18 11.30
N PHE A 76 -1.39 -2.26 12.07
CA PHE A 76 -1.94 -2.30 13.42
C PHE A 76 -1.32 -1.22 14.33
N VAL A 77 0.02 -1.09 14.30
CA VAL A 77 0.75 -0.08 15.09
C VAL A 77 0.43 1.35 14.64
N GLY A 78 0.22 1.62 13.36
CA GLY A 78 -0.04 2.99 12.92
C GLY A 78 -1.43 3.53 13.28
N PHE A 79 -2.34 2.69 13.80
CA PHE A 79 -3.58 3.17 14.44
C PHE A 79 -3.36 3.79 15.82
N PHE A 80 -2.16 3.65 16.41
CA PHE A 80 -1.80 4.32 17.65
C PHE A 80 -1.25 5.72 17.35
N PRO A 81 -1.94 6.79 17.78
CA PRO A 81 -1.51 8.16 17.51
C PRO A 81 -0.25 8.52 18.30
N PRO A 82 0.63 9.38 17.76
CA PRO A 82 1.71 9.97 18.54
C PRO A 82 1.15 10.86 19.66
N VAL A 83 1.83 10.84 20.82
CA VAL A 83 1.39 11.47 22.09
C VAL A 83 1.15 12.98 21.99
N GLN A 84 1.63 13.63 20.93
CA GLN A 84 1.59 15.08 20.74
C GLN A 84 0.36 15.60 19.96
N LEU A 85 -0.61 14.75 19.59
CA LEU A 85 -1.77 15.20 18.82
C LEU A 85 -2.85 15.85 19.71
N PRO A 86 -3.36 17.05 19.36
CA PRO A 86 -4.43 17.71 20.09
C PRO A 86 -5.83 17.10 19.83
N PHE A 87 -5.90 16.00 19.06
CA PHE A 87 -7.15 15.38 18.63
C PHE A 87 -7.51 14.15 19.46
N LYS A 88 -8.81 13.88 19.59
CA LYS A 88 -9.30 12.63 20.18
C LYS A 88 -8.90 11.43 19.31
N LEU A 89 -8.62 10.30 19.97
CA LEU A 89 -8.28 9.03 19.31
C LEU A 89 -9.33 8.63 18.25
N GLU A 90 -10.61 8.76 18.57
CA GLU A 90 -11.72 8.42 17.66
C GLU A 90 -11.67 9.23 16.36
N PHE A 91 -11.36 10.52 16.46
CA PHE A 91 -11.24 11.40 15.29
C PHE A 91 -10.02 11.02 14.44
N TYR A 92 -8.88 10.74 15.08
CA TYR A 92 -7.67 10.28 14.40
C TYR A 92 -7.94 8.99 13.61
N VAL A 93 -8.45 7.95 14.28
CA VAL A 93 -8.72 6.64 13.65
C VAL A 93 -9.78 6.76 12.56
N GLY A 94 -10.86 7.51 12.81
CA GLY A 94 -11.93 7.72 11.84
C GLY A 94 -11.48 8.46 10.59
N PHE A 95 -10.71 9.55 10.74
CA PHE A 95 -10.18 10.34 9.63
C PHE A 95 -9.18 9.52 8.81
N LEU A 96 -8.24 8.85 9.48
CA LEU A 96 -7.18 8.07 8.83
C LEU A 96 -7.75 6.85 8.11
N GLY A 97 -8.66 6.11 8.76
CA GLY A 97 -9.34 4.95 8.17
C GLY A 97 -10.23 5.34 6.99
N SER A 98 -11.07 6.36 7.14
CA SER A 98 -11.96 6.81 6.05
C SER A 98 -11.18 7.35 4.86
N GLY A 99 -10.13 8.15 5.09
CA GLY A 99 -9.26 8.63 4.03
C GLY A 99 -8.61 7.49 3.25
N VAL A 100 -8.12 6.46 3.97
CA VAL A 100 -7.45 5.31 3.35
C VAL A 100 -8.44 4.54 2.47
N ILE A 101 -9.64 4.28 3.00
CA ILE A 101 -10.71 3.61 2.26
C ILE A 101 -11.09 4.41 1.00
N LEU A 102 -11.27 5.73 1.12
CA LEU A 102 -11.59 6.59 -0.01
C LEU A 102 -10.50 6.54 -1.09
N ALA A 103 -9.23 6.62 -0.69
CA ALA A 103 -8.09 6.56 -1.60
C ALA A 103 -7.96 5.19 -2.30
N LEU A 104 -8.36 4.09 -1.65
CA LEU A 104 -8.38 2.76 -2.25
C LEU A 104 -9.57 2.55 -3.19
N ILE A 105 -10.73 3.11 -2.86
CA ILE A 105 -11.95 2.99 -3.67
C ILE A 105 -11.86 3.84 -4.93
N LEU A 106 -11.28 5.03 -4.85
CA LEU A 106 -11.15 5.96 -5.99
C LEU A 106 -10.61 5.29 -7.27
N PRO A 107 -9.44 4.61 -7.27
CA PRO A 107 -8.92 3.94 -8.47
C PRO A 107 -9.79 2.77 -8.91
N GLN A 108 -10.51 2.10 -8.00
CA GLN A 108 -11.43 1.02 -8.36
C GLN A 108 -12.67 1.55 -9.08
N ILE A 109 -13.21 2.70 -8.66
CA ILE A 109 -14.32 3.38 -9.35
C ILE A 109 -13.86 3.79 -10.76
N ILE A 110 -12.69 4.43 -10.87
CA ILE A 110 -12.13 4.84 -12.17
C ILE A 110 -11.93 3.61 -13.08
N TYR A 111 -11.45 2.50 -12.52
CA TYR A 111 -11.31 1.24 -13.24
C TYR A 111 -12.66 0.66 -13.70
N GLY A 112 -13.72 0.77 -12.88
CA GLY A 112 -15.08 0.37 -13.24
C GLY A 112 -15.67 1.21 -14.37
N MET A 113 -15.32 2.50 -14.45
CA MET A 113 -15.75 3.43 -15.51
C MET A 113 -14.90 3.33 -16.80
N ARG A 114 -14.02 2.33 -16.89
CA ARG A 114 -13.11 2.14 -18.02
C ARG A 114 -13.87 1.92 -19.34
N LYS A 115 -13.58 2.74 -20.34
CA LYS A 115 -14.16 2.61 -21.69
C LYS A 115 -13.59 1.40 -22.45
N PRO A 116 -14.36 0.75 -23.34
CA PRO A 116 -13.88 -0.37 -24.16
C PRO A 116 -12.66 -0.04 -25.03
N SER A 117 -12.55 1.22 -25.45
CA SER A 117 -11.42 1.73 -26.25
C SER A 117 -10.08 1.74 -25.50
N TRP A 118 -10.06 1.61 -24.17
CA TRP A 118 -8.83 1.53 -23.37
C TRP A 118 -8.23 0.12 -23.33
N LYS A 119 -8.89 -0.88 -23.94
CA LYS A 119 -8.33 -2.22 -24.10
C LYS A 119 -7.18 -2.15 -25.12
N ARG A 120 -5.95 -2.21 -24.65
CA ARG A 120 -4.78 -2.35 -25.52
C ARG A 120 -4.94 -3.65 -26.33
N LYS A 121 -4.91 -3.56 -27.67
CA LYS A 121 -4.84 -4.75 -28.53
C LYS A 121 -3.63 -5.59 -28.08
N ALA A 122 -3.80 -6.89 -27.92
CA ALA A 122 -2.72 -7.77 -27.50
C ALA A 122 -1.50 -7.53 -28.41
N ARG A 123 -0.36 -7.15 -27.82
CA ARG A 123 0.86 -6.89 -28.60
C ARG A 123 1.28 -8.18 -29.29
N GLU A 124 1.27 -8.16 -30.61
CA GLU A 124 1.82 -9.15 -31.53
C GLU A 124 3.36 -9.12 -31.48
N HIS A 125 3.94 -9.49 -30.32
CA HIS A 125 5.36 -9.29 -30.04
C HIS A 125 6.00 -10.50 -29.31
N TYR A 126 5.70 -11.70 -29.81
CA TYR A 126 6.50 -12.90 -29.56
C TYR A 126 6.83 -13.59 -30.90
N ASN A 127 7.34 -12.81 -31.85
CA ASN A 127 8.07 -13.32 -33.01
C ASN A 127 9.51 -12.81 -32.94
N VAL A 128 10.20 -13.14 -31.85
CA VAL A 128 11.66 -13.11 -31.80
C VAL A 128 12.11 -14.55 -31.91
N LYS A 129 12.82 -14.80 -33.01
CA LYS A 129 13.38 -16.09 -33.44
C LYS A 129 14.22 -16.75 -32.34
#